data_AF-A9EQH8-F1
#
_entry.id   AF-A9EQH8-F1
#
_cell.length_a   1.000
_cell.length_b   1.000
_cell.length_c   1.000
_cell.angle_alpha   90.00
_cell.angle_beta   90.00
_cell.angle_gamma   90.00
#
_symmetry.space_group_name_H-M   'P 1'
#
loop_
_entity.id
_entity.type
_entity.pdbx_description
1 polymer ?
#
loop_
_entity_poly.entity_id
_entity_poly.type
_entity_poly.pdbx_seq_one_letter_code
_entity_poly.pdbx_strand_id
1 'polypeptide(L)' 'MLASPEPLAEAALKEGQADLIVLAHALLDDPHWAYHAAKKLGVEQPSRVLPPPYGHWLKR' A
#
# COMPACT_ATOMS: atom_id res chain seq x y z
N MET A 1 15.67 6.43 8.94
CA MET A 1 14.64 5.55 8.37
C MET A 1 13.34 6.34 8.42
N LEU A 2 12.82 6.80 7.28
CA LEU A 2 11.51 7.46 7.27
C LEU A 2 10.49 6.45 7.83
N ALA A 3 9.62 6.89 8.74
CA ALA A 3 8.56 6.04 9.28
C ALA A 3 7.78 5.42 8.11
N SER A 4 7.49 4.12 8.18
CA SER A 4 6.73 3.46 7.10
C SER A 4 5.36 4.14 6.97
N PRO A 5 4.97 4.61 5.77
CA PRO A 5 3.83 5.53 5.63
C PRO A 5 2.46 4.85 5.70
N GLU A 6 2.38 3.52 5.71
CA GLU A 6 1.12 2.77 5.65
C GLU A 6 0.20 3.03 6.86
N PRO A 7 0.67 2.98 8.13
CA PRO A 7 -0.18 3.24 9.29
C PRO A 7 -0.68 4.69 9.35
N LEU A 8 0.15 5.65 8.92
CA LEU A 8 -0.23 7.06 8.88
C LEU A 8 -1.30 7.32 7.80
N ALA A 9 -1.11 6.75 6.61
CA ALA A 9 -2.09 6.85 5.52
C ALA A 9 -3.44 6.24 5.92
N GLU A 10 -3.41 5.06 6.57
CA GLU A 10 -4.61 4.38 7.05
C GLU A 10 -5.34 5.18 8.15
N ALA A 11 -4.59 5.78 9.09
CA ALA A 11 -5.17 6.60 10.16
C ALA A 11 -5.84 7.86 9.60
N ALA A 12 -5.18 8.57 8.67
CA ALA A 12 -5.74 9.77 8.05
C ALA A 12 -7.09 9.51 7.35
N LEU A 13 -7.23 8.35 6.69
CA LEU A 13 -8.50 7.92 6.09
C LEU A 13 -9.55 7.56 7.15
N LYS A 14 -9.17 6.75 8.15
CA LYS A 14 -10.10 6.30 9.21
C LYS A 14 -10.60 7.43 10.10
N GLU A 15 -9.78 8.44 10.33
CA GLU A 15 -10.12 9.61 11.14
C GLU A 15 -10.84 10.70 10.32
N GLY A 16 -11.04 10.50 9.01
CA GLY A 16 -11.72 11.46 8.14
C GLY A 16 -10.92 12.74 7.88
N GLN A 17 -9.59 12.69 8.05
CA GLN A 17 -8.69 13.82 7.78
C GLN A 17 -8.40 13.98 6.28
N ALA A 18 -8.61 12.91 5.49
CA ALA A 18 -8.46 12.92 4.05
C ALA A 18 -9.40 11.89 3.40
N ASP A 19 -9.84 12.18 2.18
CA ASP A 19 -10.54 11.22 1.32
C ASP A 19 -9.58 10.50 0.35
N LEU A 20 -8.39 11.07 0.11
CA LEU A 20 -7.38 10.55 -0.79
C LEU A 20 -5.97 10.82 -0.25
N ILE A 21 -5.10 9.82 -0.31
CA ILE A 21 -3.69 9.95 0.06
C ILE A 21 -2.83 9.96 -1.21
N VAL A 22 -2.03 11.03 -1.38
CA VAL A 22 -1.04 11.14 -2.45
C VAL A 22 0.34 10.81 -1.88
N LEU A 23 1.05 9.89 -2.54
CA LEU A 23 2.39 9.46 -2.15
C LEU A 23 3.44 10.07 -3.10
N ALA A 24 4.51 10.60 -2.53
CA ALA A 24 5.66 11.14 -3.28
C ALA A 24 6.86 10.18 -3.19
N HIS A 25 7.86 10.48 -2.36
CA HIS A 25 9.11 9.70 -2.25
C HIS A 25 8.89 8.20 -2.02
N ALA A 26 7.84 7.82 -1.28
CA ALA A 26 7.51 6.41 -1.04
C ALA A 26 7.31 5.61 -2.34
N LEU A 27 6.73 6.21 -3.38
CA LEU A 27 6.56 5.56 -4.69
C LEU A 27 7.84 5.56 -5.53
N LEU A 28 8.76 6.50 -5.28
CA LEU A 28 10.07 6.52 -5.93
C LEU A 28 10.99 5.45 -5.34
N ASP A 29 10.94 5.26 -4.02
CA ASP A 29 11.69 4.23 -3.31
C ASP A 29 11.13 2.82 -3.61
N ASP A 30 9.80 2.70 -3.71
CA ASP A 30 9.12 1.44 -3.97
C ASP A 30 7.91 1.62 -4.90
N PRO A 31 8.07 1.34 -6.20
CA PRO A 31 6.97 1.41 -7.16
C PRO A 31 5.82 0.44 -6.87
N HIS A 32 6.06 -0.62 -6.08
CA HIS A 32 5.05 -1.59 -5.65
C HIS A 32 4.52 -1.31 -4.24
N TRP A 33 4.67 -0.08 -3.74
CA TRP A 33 4.23 0.31 -2.40
C TRP A 33 2.80 -0.12 -2.07
N ALA A 34 1.87 0.00 -3.02
CA ALA A 34 0.48 -0.39 -2.81
C ALA A 34 0.32 -1.88 -2.45
N TYR A 35 1.15 -2.77 -3.00
CA TYR A 35 1.16 -4.19 -2.65
C TYR A 35 1.71 -4.42 -1.23
N HIS A 36 2.77 -3.72 -0.86
CA HIS A 36 3.32 -3.81 0.50
C HIS A 36 2.36 -3.24 1.55
N ALA A 37 1.69 -2.13 1.25
CA ALA A 37 0.63 -1.58 2.08
C ALA A 37 -0.53 -2.56 2.23
N ALA A 38 -1.01 -3.17 1.14
CA ALA A 38 -2.05 -4.18 1.20
C ALA A 38 -1.67 -5.36 2.10
N LYS A 39 -0.42 -5.86 2.01
CA LYS A 39 0.06 -6.92 2.92
C LYS A 39 0.09 -6.46 4.38
N LYS A 40 0.64 -5.27 4.63
CA LYS A 40 0.85 -4.77 5.99
C LYS A 40 -0.46 -4.43 6.70
N LEU A 41 -1.45 -3.96 5.94
CA LEU A 41 -2.80 -3.64 6.43
C LEU A 41 -3.74 -4.85 6.45
N GLY A 42 -3.26 -6.04 6.03
CA GLY A 42 -4.04 -7.27 6.10
C GLY A 42 -5.17 -7.37 5.07
N VAL A 43 -5.04 -6.75 3.91
CA VAL A 43 -6.01 -6.85 2.81
C VAL A 43 -6.04 -8.29 2.29
N GLU A 44 -7.24 -8.83 2.12
CA GLU A 44 -7.49 -10.14 1.49
C GLU A 44 -6.88 -10.22 0.08
N GLN A 45 -6.07 -11.25 -0.19
CA GLN A 45 -5.38 -11.46 -1.47
C GLN A 45 -4.61 -10.21 -1.95
N PRO A 46 -3.61 -9.73 -1.20
CA PRO A 46 -2.96 -8.44 -1.45
C PRO A 46 -2.27 -8.38 -2.82
N SER A 47 -1.87 -9.52 -3.39
CA SER A 47 -1.26 -9.57 -4.72
C SER A 47 -2.20 -9.17 -5.87
N ARG A 48 -3.52 -9.06 -5.63
CA ARG A 48 -4.49 -8.62 -6.64
C ARG A 48 -4.37 -7.14 -7.01
N VAL A 49 -3.69 -6.32 -6.20
CA VAL A 49 -3.44 -4.91 -6.54
C VAL A 49 -2.40 -4.76 -7.66
N LEU A 50 -1.64 -5.81 -7.95
CA LEU A 50 -0.65 -5.82 -9.01
C LEU A 50 -1.24 -6.38 -10.32
N PRO A 51 -0.69 -5.98 -11.49
CA PRO A 51 -1.01 -6.62 -12.76
C PRO A 51 -0.86 -8.16 -12.72
N PRO A 52 -1.65 -8.91 -13.50
CA PRO A 52 -1.67 -10.37 -13.46
C PRO A 52 -0.30 -11.08 -13.57
N PRO A 53 0.65 -10.60 -14.41
CA PRO A 53 1.97 -11.23 -14.53
C PRO A 53 2.78 -11.26 -13.22
N TYR A 54 2.56 -10.30 -12.31
CA TYR A 54 3.21 -10.26 -11.00
C TYR A 54 2.34 -10.91 -9.93
N GLY A 55 1.04 -10.60 -9.95
CA GLY A 55 0.10 -11.02 -8.92
C GLY A 55 -0.03 -12.54 -8.81
N HIS A 56 0.00 -13.26 -9.95
CA HIS A 56 -0.17 -14.72 -9.98
C HIS A 56 0.83 -15.46 -9.06
N TRP A 57 2.12 -15.11 -9.15
CA TRP A 57 3.20 -15.76 -8.41
C TRP A 57 3.30 -15.31 -6.95
N LEU A 58 2.62 -14.22 -6.59
CA LEU A 58 2.64 -13.62 -5.25
C LEU A 58 1.39 -13.95 -4.41
N LYS A 59 0.45 -14.73 -4.95
CA LYS A 59 -0.68 -15.28 -4.19
C LYS A 59 -0.13 -16.25 -3.13
N ARG A 60 -0.35 -15.91 -1.86
CA ARG A 60 -0.05 -16.75 -0.69
C ARG A 60 -1.23 -16.69 0.26
#